data_AF-A0AAU5QJ95-F1
#
_entry.id   AF-A0AAU5QJ95-F1
#
_cell.length_a   1.000
_cell.length_b   1.000
_cell.length_c   1.000
_cell.angle_alpha   90.00
_cell.angle_beta   90.00
_cell.angle_gamma   90.00
#
_symmetry.space_group_name_H-M   'P 1'
#
loop_
_entity.id
_entity.type
_entity.pdbx_description
1 polymer ?
#
loop_
_entity_poly.entity_id
_entity_poly.type
_entity_poly.pdbx_seq_one_letter_code
_entity_poly.pdbx_strand_id
1 'polypeptide(L)'
;MSTTAATGFCRVTVVAPDSRIDVALPEDIAVADVYPEILRLTGQTQTPGTPTGYHLVRRDGTVLDGARTLSAQQILDGEVLSLRPFAESLPPAVYDDVSDAVASAVRRDRHLWSDELLRAAGQLGGVVLLVLMGFILWFADPVHHDMHSLPGIIAGAAGLLLTAFAGVRARVYADRATAVALGLGALPLLLIAGSGIIAPDSGDGPGRLQFLLGCVTVLIASVALVALTPSGDAPFVAATFLSATGTLATFIGILTEATATETAAVVVPVAIGLVAFLPGLSARFARLPIGYASPRSAAEDDFNADPADPHALPEPEPVDGERIALQARRGHEMLLGLVGGCAAVVVGSAAVLGFSSSFWGQLLALAAGLAMLLRARLFRYTSQVACALVAGIAAIALLVLGLSLNPPVDLVKELVMYGDRSGLDIRTVWLAAAVAAGAALITAIGLVIPKKGLSPFWGRLLDLTEGLVLLSLVPLSLAVLDVYSAARSLTS
;
A
#
# COMPACT_ATOMS: atom_id res chain seq x y z
N MET A 1 -4.41 -36.58 47.43
CA MET A 1 -5.35 -35.68 46.75
C MET A 1 -4.95 -34.27 47.13
N SER A 2 -4.38 -33.52 46.20
CA SER A 2 -3.83 -32.19 46.46
C SER A 2 -4.96 -31.19 46.68
N THR A 3 -5.06 -30.66 47.88
CA THR A 3 -5.84 -29.47 48.22
C THR A 3 -5.16 -28.25 47.62
N THR A 4 -5.62 -27.80 46.46
CA THR A 4 -5.32 -26.46 45.97
C THR A 4 -5.98 -25.48 46.93
N ALA A 5 -5.19 -24.65 47.60
CA ALA A 5 -5.69 -23.59 48.47
C ALA A 5 -6.61 -22.68 47.64
N ALA A 6 -7.90 -22.63 47.98
CA ALA A 6 -8.84 -21.68 47.41
C ALA A 6 -8.44 -20.29 47.91
N THR A 7 -7.82 -19.49 47.03
CA THR A 7 -7.34 -18.15 47.38
C THR A 7 -8.47 -17.14 47.54
N GLY A 8 -9.75 -17.52 47.38
CA GLY A 8 -10.87 -16.58 47.46
C GLY A 8 -10.93 -15.60 46.29
N PHE A 9 -10.11 -15.80 45.25
CA PHE A 9 -10.00 -14.94 44.08
C PHE A 9 -10.15 -15.75 42.81
N CYS A 10 -10.89 -15.18 41.85
CA CYS A 10 -11.03 -15.67 40.49
C CYS A 10 -10.27 -14.76 39.52
N ARG A 11 -9.35 -15.33 38.73
CA ARG A 11 -8.62 -14.62 37.67
C ARG A 11 -9.50 -14.53 36.42
N VAL A 12 -9.89 -13.33 36.03
CA VAL A 12 -10.68 -13.10 34.82
C VAL A 12 -10.01 -12.07 33.91
N THR A 13 -10.22 -12.22 32.62
CA THR A 13 -9.88 -11.19 31.64
C THR A 13 -11.10 -10.30 31.43
N VAL A 14 -11.00 -9.00 31.72
CA VAL A 14 -12.04 -8.02 31.39
C VAL A 14 -11.65 -7.29 30.12
N VAL A 15 -12.52 -7.34 29.11
CA VAL A 15 -12.36 -6.66 27.83
C VAL A 15 -13.34 -5.49 27.76
N ALA A 16 -12.81 -4.27 27.87
CA ALA A 16 -13.52 -3.02 27.64
C ALA A 16 -13.35 -2.57 26.16
N PRO A 17 -14.07 -1.52 25.70
CA PRO A 17 -13.99 -1.06 24.30
C PRO A 17 -12.56 -0.74 23.85
N ASP A 18 -11.80 -0.06 24.71
CA ASP A 18 -10.45 0.44 24.39
C ASP A 18 -9.34 -0.20 25.23
N SER A 19 -9.67 -1.12 26.14
CA SER A 19 -8.70 -1.73 27.05
C SER A 19 -9.01 -3.19 27.36
N ARG A 20 -7.97 -3.96 27.64
CA ARG A 20 -8.07 -5.34 28.12
C ARG A 20 -7.18 -5.46 29.34
N ILE A 21 -7.74 -5.95 30.43
CA ILE A 21 -7.02 -6.16 31.68
C ILE A 21 -7.26 -7.57 32.21
N ASP A 22 -6.23 -8.17 32.79
CA ASP A 22 -6.35 -9.42 33.53
C ASP A 22 -6.34 -9.08 35.01
N VAL A 23 -7.43 -9.42 35.71
CA VAL A 23 -7.66 -9.03 37.11
C VAL A 23 -8.06 -10.24 37.93
N ALA A 24 -7.53 -10.31 39.16
CA ALA A 24 -7.97 -11.27 40.15
C ALA A 24 -9.07 -10.61 41.01
N LEU A 25 -10.31 -11.07 40.87
CA LEU A 25 -11.47 -10.52 41.56
C LEU A 25 -11.89 -11.47 42.70
N PRO A 26 -12.30 -10.96 43.86
CA PRO A 26 -12.83 -11.79 44.95
C PRO A 26 -14.03 -12.62 44.47
N GLU A 27 -14.03 -13.93 44.77
CA GLU A 27 -15.08 -14.84 44.29
C GLU A 27 -16.36 -14.82 45.13
N ASP A 28 -16.27 -14.28 46.35
CA ASP A 28 -17.29 -14.25 47.40
C ASP A 28 -17.98 -12.89 47.58
N ILE A 29 -17.54 -11.86 46.85
CA ILE A 29 -18.13 -10.52 46.85
C ILE A 29 -19.09 -10.35 45.66
N ALA A 30 -20.16 -9.58 45.86
CA ALA A 30 -21.11 -9.27 44.80
C ALA A 30 -20.42 -8.48 43.67
N VAL A 31 -20.79 -8.78 42.42
CA VAL A 31 -20.19 -8.13 41.24
C VAL A 31 -20.36 -6.60 41.27
N ALA A 32 -21.45 -6.10 41.86
CA ALA A 32 -21.70 -4.66 42.03
C ALA A 32 -20.65 -3.93 42.89
N ASP A 33 -20.08 -4.60 43.90
CA ASP A 33 -19.11 -3.98 44.81
C ASP A 33 -17.70 -3.93 44.22
N VAL A 34 -17.38 -4.89 43.35
CA VAL A 34 -16.10 -4.95 42.62
C VAL A 34 -16.14 -4.07 41.36
N TYR A 35 -17.34 -3.70 40.91
CA TYR A 35 -17.59 -2.94 39.69
C TYR A 35 -16.83 -1.60 39.58
N PRO A 36 -16.81 -0.74 40.63
CA PRO A 36 -16.11 0.54 40.55
C PRO A 36 -14.61 0.36 40.33
N GLU A 37 -14.04 -0.70 40.88
CA GLU A 37 -12.62 -1.01 40.75
C GLU A 37 -12.29 -1.50 39.34
N ILE A 38 -13.15 -2.33 38.75
CA ILE A 38 -13.01 -2.77 37.35
C ILE A 38 -13.09 -1.56 36.40
N LEU A 39 -14.02 -0.62 36.63
CA LEU A 39 -14.11 0.61 35.84
C LEU A 39 -12.86 1.49 36.00
N ARG A 40 -12.32 1.61 37.22
CA ARG A 40 -11.08 2.34 37.48
C ARG A 40 -9.88 1.72 36.75
N LEU A 41 -9.73 0.40 36.82
CA LEU A 41 -8.63 -0.33 36.18
C LEU A 41 -8.74 -0.36 34.65
N THR A 42 -9.96 -0.35 34.10
CA THR A 42 -10.19 -0.27 32.65
C THR A 42 -10.13 1.14 32.09
N GLY A 43 -10.01 2.17 32.94
CA GLY A 43 -10.02 3.58 32.55
C GLY A 43 -11.42 4.11 32.18
N GLN A 44 -12.47 3.35 32.48
CA GLN A 44 -13.87 3.66 32.17
C GLN A 44 -14.56 4.40 33.34
N THR A 45 -13.82 5.30 34.02
CA THR A 45 -14.34 6.13 35.10
C THR A 45 -15.32 7.18 34.59
N GLN A 46 -16.53 7.19 35.13
CA GLN A 46 -17.60 8.10 34.69
C GLN A 46 -17.60 9.42 35.47
N THR A 47 -18.01 10.50 34.81
CA THR A 47 -18.26 11.79 35.45
C THR A 47 -19.57 11.74 36.25
N PRO A 48 -19.64 12.30 37.47
CA PRO A 48 -20.86 12.31 38.28
C PRO A 48 -22.04 12.92 37.52
N GLY A 49 -23.15 12.17 37.38
CA GLY A 49 -24.39 12.64 36.74
C GLY A 49 -24.66 12.10 35.32
N THR A 50 -23.80 11.24 34.77
CA THR A 50 -24.04 10.61 33.46
C THR A 50 -24.76 9.27 33.63
N PRO A 51 -25.95 9.04 33.03
CA PRO A 51 -26.63 7.76 33.12
C PRO A 51 -26.16 6.81 32.01
N THR A 52 -25.19 5.94 32.32
CA THR A 52 -24.97 4.66 31.62
C THR A 52 -24.31 3.66 32.55
N GLY A 53 -25.02 2.60 32.96
CA GLY A 53 -24.40 1.46 33.62
C GLY A 53 -23.50 0.72 32.63
N TYR A 54 -22.39 0.14 33.06
CA TYR A 54 -21.77 -0.92 32.26
C TYR A 54 -22.38 -2.25 32.71
N HIS A 55 -22.31 -3.27 31.86
CA HIS A 55 -22.58 -4.65 32.24
C HIS A 55 -21.37 -5.52 31.91
N LEU A 56 -21.08 -6.47 32.81
CA LEU A 56 -20.17 -7.57 32.51
C LEU A 56 -20.97 -8.64 31.79
N VAL A 57 -20.52 -9.03 30.61
CA VAL A 57 -21.19 -10.00 29.75
C VAL A 57 -20.23 -11.14 29.49
N ARG A 58 -20.69 -12.36 29.74
CA ARG A 58 -19.94 -13.58 29.43
C ARG A 58 -19.85 -13.76 27.91
N ARG A 59 -18.91 -14.58 27.45
CA ARG A 59 -18.68 -14.85 26.02
C ARG A 59 -19.90 -15.41 25.28
N ASP A 60 -20.78 -16.10 25.99
CA ASP A 60 -22.05 -16.64 25.49
C ASP A 60 -23.16 -15.56 25.34
N GLY A 61 -22.89 -14.32 25.75
CA GLY A 61 -23.84 -13.22 25.73
C GLY A 61 -24.65 -13.06 27.02
N THR A 62 -24.44 -13.90 28.03
CA THR A 62 -25.14 -13.81 29.31
C THR A 62 -24.64 -12.61 30.10
N VAL A 63 -25.55 -11.71 30.50
CA VAL A 63 -25.25 -10.57 31.36
C VAL A 63 -25.12 -11.05 32.80
N LEU A 64 -24.01 -10.71 33.46
CA LEU A 64 -23.81 -11.01 34.88
C LEU A 64 -24.75 -10.17 35.73
N ASP A 65 -25.36 -10.81 36.71
CA ASP A 65 -26.19 -10.20 37.74
C ASP A 65 -25.29 -9.51 38.77
N GLY A 66 -25.43 -8.18 38.91
CA GLY A 66 -24.66 -7.38 39.85
C GLY A 66 -24.88 -7.76 41.31
N ALA A 67 -26.04 -8.35 41.64
CA ALA A 67 -26.39 -8.73 43.01
C ALA A 67 -25.76 -10.07 43.46
N ARG A 68 -25.15 -10.82 42.53
CA ARG A 68 -24.58 -12.14 42.80
C ARG A 68 -23.06 -12.11 42.77
N THR A 69 -22.44 -13.06 43.48
CA THR A 69 -20.99 -13.24 43.48
C THR A 69 -20.51 -13.95 42.20
N LEU A 70 -19.21 -13.90 41.91
CA LEU A 70 -18.63 -14.62 40.76
C LEU A 70 -18.75 -16.15 40.93
N SER A 71 -18.57 -16.65 42.15
CA SER A 71 -18.75 -18.07 42.48
C SER A 71 -20.20 -18.54 42.30
N ALA A 72 -21.19 -17.73 42.72
CA ALA A 72 -22.61 -18.04 42.57
C ALA A 72 -23.06 -18.05 41.10
N GLN A 73 -22.34 -17.35 40.23
CA GLN A 73 -22.57 -17.30 38.78
C GLN A 73 -21.68 -18.27 37.99
N GLN A 74 -20.93 -19.14 38.69
CA GLN A 74 -20.03 -20.15 38.12
C GLN A 74 -19.04 -19.59 37.08
N ILE A 75 -18.47 -18.43 37.38
CA ILE A 75 -17.37 -17.86 36.60
C ILE A 75 -16.09 -18.63 36.95
N LEU A 76 -15.37 -19.07 35.92
CA LEU A 76 -14.17 -19.88 36.07
C LEU A 76 -12.90 -19.03 35.92
N ASP A 77 -11.82 -19.50 36.52
CA ASP A 77 -10.48 -18.94 36.29
C ASP A 77 -10.10 -18.98 34.80
N GLY A 78 -9.62 -17.85 34.30
CA GLY A 78 -9.27 -17.62 32.90
C GLY A 78 -10.44 -17.22 32.01
N GLU A 79 -11.65 -17.04 32.57
CA GLU A 79 -12.81 -16.63 31.79
C GLU A 79 -12.71 -15.17 31.31
N VAL A 80 -13.20 -14.93 30.09
CA VAL A 80 -13.19 -13.61 29.45
C VAL A 80 -14.57 -12.97 29.58
N LEU A 81 -14.64 -11.83 30.25
CA LEU A 81 -15.82 -11.01 30.45
C LEU A 81 -15.73 -9.74 29.61
N SER A 82 -16.76 -9.45 28.82
CA SER A 82 -16.88 -8.22 28.04
C SER A 82 -17.58 -7.15 28.86
N LEU A 83 -16.95 -6.00 29.03
CA LEU A 83 -17.53 -4.82 29.66
C LEU A 83 -18.26 -4.01 28.57
N ARG A 84 -19.59 -4.01 28.58
CA ARG A 84 -20.41 -3.31 27.56
C ARG A 84 -21.20 -2.15 28.16
N PRO A 85 -21.34 -1.01 27.47
CA PRO A 85 -22.24 0.06 27.87
C PRO A 85 -23.70 -0.43 27.92
N PHE A 86 -24.50 0.03 28.89
CA PHE A 86 -25.92 -0.29 29.03
C PHE A 86 -26.70 -0.04 27.73
N ALA A 87 -26.38 1.06 27.05
CA ALA A 87 -27.01 1.46 25.80
C ALA A 87 -26.86 0.39 24.69
N GLU A 88 -25.81 -0.41 24.73
CA GLU A 88 -25.55 -1.49 23.77
C GLU A 88 -26.20 -2.83 24.18
N SER A 89 -26.69 -2.94 25.41
CA SER A 89 -27.43 -4.10 25.93
C SER A 89 -28.96 -3.95 25.83
N LEU A 90 -29.45 -2.79 25.37
CA LEU A 90 -30.88 -2.60 25.12
C LEU A 90 -31.34 -3.51 23.97
N PRO A 91 -32.52 -4.14 24.09
CA PRO A 91 -33.12 -4.84 22.95
C PRO A 91 -33.26 -3.88 21.76
N PRO A 92 -33.18 -4.38 20.52
CA PRO A 92 -33.27 -3.55 19.34
C PRO A 92 -34.53 -2.69 19.38
N ALA A 93 -34.42 -1.43 18.94
CA ALA A 93 -35.54 -0.51 18.90
C ALA A 93 -36.69 -1.15 18.10
N VAL A 94 -37.82 -1.33 18.77
CA VAL A 94 -39.07 -1.76 18.13
C VAL A 94 -39.71 -0.48 17.58
N TYR A 95 -39.79 -0.40 16.26
CA TYR A 95 -40.44 0.72 15.58
C TYR A 95 -41.92 0.39 15.42
N ASP A 96 -42.79 1.29 15.85
CA ASP A 96 -44.24 1.12 15.74
C ASP A 96 -44.76 1.36 14.31
N ASP A 97 -43.95 2.00 13.45
CA ASP A 97 -44.28 2.27 12.05
C ASP A 97 -43.23 1.67 11.09
N VAL A 98 -43.72 0.97 10.07
CA VAL A 98 -42.92 0.43 8.97
C VAL A 98 -42.18 1.55 8.24
N SER A 99 -42.78 2.75 8.13
CA SER A 99 -42.16 3.89 7.47
C SER A 99 -40.90 4.36 8.21
N ASP A 100 -40.93 4.34 9.55
CA ASP A 100 -39.81 4.76 10.39
C ASP A 100 -38.75 3.67 10.52
N ALA A 101 -39.16 2.39 10.50
CA ALA A 101 -38.25 1.25 10.35
C ALA A 101 -37.48 1.31 9.03
N VAL A 102 -38.15 1.64 7.91
CA VAL A 102 -37.49 1.80 6.60
C VAL A 102 -36.60 3.04 6.59
N ALA A 103 -37.06 4.17 7.15
CA ALA A 103 -36.28 5.40 7.18
C ALA A 103 -35.01 5.25 8.05
N SER A 104 -35.11 4.57 9.19
CA SER A 104 -33.96 4.26 10.05
C SER A 104 -33.00 3.26 9.40
N ALA A 105 -33.50 2.22 8.73
CA ALA A 105 -32.68 1.29 7.96
C ALA A 105 -31.93 2.00 6.82
N VAL A 106 -32.61 2.86 6.05
CA VAL A 106 -31.98 3.63 4.95
C VAL A 106 -30.92 4.60 5.46
N ARG A 107 -31.18 5.31 6.57
CA ARG A 107 -30.19 6.22 7.19
C ARG A 107 -28.97 5.47 7.74
N ARG A 108 -29.15 4.22 8.19
CA ARG A 108 -28.06 3.39 8.72
C ARG A 108 -27.19 2.80 7.62
N ASP A 109 -27.80 2.39 6.50
CA ASP A 109 -27.10 1.66 5.44
C ASP A 109 -26.60 2.55 4.29
N ARG A 110 -27.13 3.77 4.14
CA ARG A 110 -26.75 4.67 3.03
C ARG A 110 -26.11 5.95 3.52
N HIS A 111 -24.86 6.16 3.12
CA HIS A 111 -24.21 7.46 3.21
C HIS A 111 -24.85 8.43 2.20
N LEU A 112 -25.37 9.54 2.71
CA LEU A 112 -25.79 10.67 1.87
C LEU A 112 -24.56 11.35 1.26
N TRP A 113 -24.75 12.00 0.11
CA TRP A 113 -23.71 12.86 -0.47
C TRP A 113 -23.30 13.91 0.56
N SER A 114 -22.04 13.86 0.98
CA SER A 114 -21.48 14.74 2.00
C SER A 114 -20.51 15.75 1.39
N ASP A 115 -20.24 16.83 2.12
CA ASP A 115 -19.22 17.81 1.74
C ASP A 115 -17.83 17.18 1.58
N GLU A 116 -17.56 16.11 2.33
CA GLU A 116 -16.32 15.33 2.22
C GLU A 116 -16.22 14.59 0.88
N LEU A 117 -17.32 13.95 0.44
CA LEU A 117 -17.39 13.31 -0.88
C LEU A 117 -17.29 14.34 -2.00
N LEU A 118 -17.95 15.50 -1.86
CA LEU A 118 -17.83 16.60 -2.81
C LEU A 118 -16.40 17.12 -2.92
N ARG A 119 -15.71 17.27 -1.79
CA ARG A 119 -14.31 17.70 -1.74
C ARG A 119 -13.38 16.68 -2.40
N ALA A 120 -13.54 15.39 -2.09
CA ALA A 120 -12.76 14.32 -2.69
C ALA A 120 -12.99 14.21 -4.20
N ALA A 121 -14.25 14.29 -4.65
CA ALA A 121 -14.62 14.29 -6.07
C ALA A 121 -14.05 15.51 -6.81
N GLY A 122 -14.13 16.71 -6.21
CA GLY A 122 -13.57 17.94 -6.76
C GLY A 122 -12.05 17.87 -6.90
N GLN A 123 -11.35 17.33 -5.90
CA GLN A 123 -9.90 17.12 -5.95
C GLN A 123 -9.51 16.11 -7.02
N LEU A 124 -10.21 14.97 -7.11
CA LEU A 124 -9.99 13.96 -8.14
C LEU A 124 -10.21 14.55 -9.54
N GLY A 125 -11.32 15.26 -9.74
CA GLY A 125 -11.62 15.93 -11.02
C GLY A 125 -10.56 16.96 -11.39
N GLY A 126 -10.07 17.75 -10.42
CA GLY A 126 -8.97 18.68 -10.62
C GLY A 126 -7.68 18.00 -11.06
N VAL A 127 -7.27 16.91 -10.40
CA VAL A 127 -6.08 16.14 -10.79
C VAL A 127 -6.23 15.57 -12.20
N VAL A 128 -7.40 15.00 -12.53
CA VAL A 128 -7.68 14.48 -13.87
C VAL A 128 -7.55 15.57 -14.93
N LEU A 129 -8.13 16.75 -14.70
CA LEU A 129 -8.02 17.88 -15.63
C LEU A 129 -6.57 18.38 -15.79
N LEU A 130 -5.77 18.39 -14.73
CA LEU A 130 -4.35 18.75 -14.79
C LEU A 130 -3.52 17.72 -15.57
N VAL A 131 -3.82 16.43 -15.42
CA VAL A 131 -3.21 15.37 -16.23
C VAL A 131 -3.61 15.53 -17.70
N LEU A 132 -4.88 15.79 -17.99
CA LEU A 132 -5.37 16.06 -19.35
C LEU A 132 -4.74 17.33 -19.95
N MET A 133 -4.48 18.37 -19.15
CA MET A 133 -3.70 19.52 -19.58
C MET A 133 -2.28 19.10 -20.02
N GLY A 134 -1.63 18.19 -19.31
CA GLY A 134 -0.37 17.60 -19.75
C GLY A 134 -0.46 16.93 -21.12
N PHE A 135 -1.53 16.17 -21.37
CA PHE A 135 -1.78 15.59 -22.70
C PHE A 135 -1.99 16.67 -23.77
N ILE A 136 -2.76 17.72 -23.49
CA ILE A 136 -2.97 18.84 -24.42
C ILE A 136 -1.65 19.49 -24.79
N LEU A 137 -0.77 19.72 -23.80
CA LEU A 137 0.54 20.33 -24.04
C LEU A 137 1.49 19.39 -24.79
N TRP A 138 1.48 18.09 -24.46
CA TRP A 138 2.30 17.09 -25.14
C TRP A 138 1.94 16.93 -26.62
N PHE A 139 0.63 16.94 -26.93
CA PHE A 139 0.12 16.78 -28.28
C PHE A 139 -0.11 18.12 -29.01
N ALA A 140 0.39 19.24 -28.48
CA ALA A 140 0.32 20.55 -29.14
C ALA A 140 1.13 20.58 -30.45
N ASP A 141 2.28 19.91 -30.47
CA ASP A 141 2.96 19.47 -31.69
C ASP A 141 2.84 17.94 -31.78
N PRO A 142 1.89 17.40 -32.56
CA PRO A 142 1.66 15.97 -32.64
C PRO A 142 2.74 15.22 -33.42
N VAL A 143 3.63 15.92 -34.12
CA VAL A 143 4.65 15.28 -34.98
C VAL A 143 5.97 15.17 -34.24
N HIS A 144 6.47 16.26 -33.66
CA HIS A 144 7.78 16.26 -33.01
C HIS A 144 7.68 16.29 -31.48
N HIS A 145 6.52 16.60 -30.91
CA HIS A 145 6.36 16.79 -29.47
C HIS A 145 7.41 17.76 -28.89
N ASP A 146 7.71 18.84 -29.61
CA ASP A 146 8.75 19.79 -29.21
C ASP A 146 8.34 20.57 -27.96
N MET A 147 8.96 20.18 -26.85
CA MET A 147 8.73 20.77 -25.53
C MET A 147 9.66 21.94 -25.24
N HIS A 148 10.66 22.23 -26.09
CA HIS A 148 11.49 23.43 -25.99
C HIS A 148 10.79 24.66 -26.60
N SER A 149 9.47 24.70 -26.48
CA SER A 149 8.63 25.75 -27.04
C SER A 149 7.56 26.15 -26.01
N LEU A 150 6.58 26.94 -26.45
CA LEU A 150 5.51 27.48 -25.60
C LEU A 150 4.80 26.43 -24.71
N PRO A 151 4.52 25.17 -25.14
CA PRO A 151 3.92 24.15 -24.30
C PRO A 151 4.77 23.78 -23.08
N GLY A 152 6.10 23.69 -23.22
CA GLY A 152 7.00 23.42 -22.10
C GLY A 152 7.07 24.58 -21.11
N ILE A 153 7.02 25.82 -21.60
CA ILE A 153 6.96 27.02 -20.74
C ILE A 153 5.65 27.04 -19.94
N ILE A 154 4.52 26.76 -20.58
CA ILE A 154 3.21 26.68 -19.91
C ILE A 154 3.21 25.55 -18.87
N ALA A 155 3.72 24.38 -19.24
CA ALA A 155 3.83 23.23 -18.33
C ALA A 155 4.71 23.57 -17.12
N GLY A 156 5.84 24.24 -17.33
CA GLY A 156 6.77 24.65 -16.28
C GLY A 156 6.18 25.69 -15.35
N ALA A 157 5.54 26.72 -15.90
CA ALA A 157 4.87 27.76 -15.12
C ALA A 157 3.72 27.17 -14.29
N ALA A 158 2.86 26.35 -14.90
CA ALA A 158 1.74 25.69 -14.21
C ALA A 158 2.25 24.71 -13.14
N GLY A 159 3.23 23.87 -13.46
CA GLY A 159 3.83 22.92 -12.53
C GLY A 159 4.48 23.60 -11.33
N LEU A 160 5.22 24.69 -11.54
CA LEU A 160 5.84 25.46 -10.47
C LEU A 160 4.80 26.14 -9.58
N LEU A 161 3.77 26.76 -10.17
CA LEU A 161 2.68 27.39 -9.42
C LEU A 161 1.93 26.36 -8.57
N LEU A 162 1.57 25.21 -9.15
CA LEU A 162 0.88 24.13 -8.44
C LEU A 162 1.72 23.56 -7.30
N THR A 163 3.03 23.40 -7.51
CA THR A 163 3.98 22.97 -6.46
C THR A 163 4.04 23.99 -5.31
N ALA A 164 4.10 25.28 -5.64
CA ALA A 164 4.07 26.35 -4.64
C ALA A 164 2.74 26.36 -3.86
N PHE A 165 1.60 26.26 -4.56
CA PHE A 165 0.28 26.19 -3.93
C PHE A 165 0.15 24.94 -3.05
N ALA A 166 0.65 23.78 -3.49
CA ALA A 166 0.67 22.57 -2.69
C ALA A 166 1.47 22.77 -1.38
N GLY A 167 2.66 23.36 -1.46
CA GLY A 167 3.47 23.71 -0.29
C GLY A 167 2.76 24.66 0.68
N VAL A 168 2.11 25.71 0.16
CA VAL A 168 1.32 26.65 0.97
C VAL A 168 0.13 25.95 1.62
N ARG A 169 -0.62 25.11 0.91
CA ARG A 169 -1.75 24.36 1.47
C ARG A 169 -1.30 23.38 2.55
N ALA A 170 -0.15 22.73 2.37
CA ALA A 170 0.43 21.82 3.37
C ALA A 170 0.91 22.55 4.64
N ARG A 171 1.58 23.70 4.49
CA ARG A 171 2.22 24.42 5.61
C ARG A 171 1.32 25.42 6.31
N VAL A 172 0.56 26.21 5.57
CA VAL A 172 -0.21 27.33 6.11
C VAL A 172 -1.62 26.91 6.48
N TYR A 173 -2.27 26.13 5.61
CA TYR A 173 -3.68 25.74 5.79
C TYR A 173 -3.85 24.36 6.44
N ALA A 174 -2.75 23.62 6.65
CA ALA A 174 -2.76 22.23 7.12
C ALA A 174 -3.70 21.30 6.30
N ASP A 175 -3.98 21.66 5.05
CA ASP A 175 -4.90 20.94 4.16
C ASP A 175 -4.13 19.94 3.29
N ARG A 176 -3.96 18.74 3.84
CA ARG A 176 -3.17 17.66 3.24
C ARG A 176 -3.76 17.15 1.94
N ALA A 177 -5.08 16.95 1.89
CA ALA A 177 -5.74 16.36 0.72
C ALA A 177 -5.58 17.25 -0.51
N THR A 178 -5.79 18.57 -0.35
CA THR A 178 -5.62 19.52 -1.46
C THR A 178 -4.13 19.68 -1.83
N ALA A 179 -3.22 19.68 -0.85
CA ALA A 179 -1.79 19.73 -1.12
C ALA A 179 -1.32 18.51 -1.94
N VAL A 180 -1.76 17.31 -1.59
CA VAL A 180 -1.47 16.08 -2.34
C VAL A 180 -2.07 16.13 -3.75
N ALA A 181 -3.31 16.58 -3.90
CA ALA A 181 -3.96 16.69 -5.20
C ALA A 181 -3.20 17.66 -6.13
N LEU A 182 -2.91 18.88 -5.66
CA LEU A 182 -2.17 19.88 -6.45
C LEU A 182 -0.74 19.43 -6.74
N GLY A 183 -0.06 18.84 -5.75
CA GLY A 183 1.30 18.34 -5.90
C GLY A 183 1.40 17.20 -6.89
N LEU A 184 0.48 16.22 -6.83
CA LEU A 184 0.41 15.13 -7.81
C LEU A 184 0.07 15.63 -9.22
N GLY A 185 -0.84 16.59 -9.35
CA GLY A 185 -1.16 17.23 -10.62
C GLY A 185 -0.01 18.02 -11.22
N ALA A 186 0.91 18.54 -10.39
CA ALA A 186 2.10 19.25 -10.84
C ALA A 186 3.16 18.35 -11.49
N LEU A 187 3.31 17.10 -11.03
CA LEU A 187 4.43 16.23 -11.44
C LEU A 187 4.46 15.92 -12.94
N PRO A 188 3.34 15.55 -13.62
CA PRO A 188 3.35 15.33 -15.07
C PRO A 188 3.69 16.61 -15.84
N LEU A 189 3.20 17.76 -15.40
CA LEU A 189 3.51 19.06 -16.03
C LEU A 189 4.99 19.41 -15.88
N LEU A 190 5.58 19.13 -14.72
CA LEU A 190 7.02 19.33 -14.50
C LEU A 190 7.87 18.35 -15.30
N LEU A 191 7.44 17.09 -15.47
CA LEU A 191 8.11 16.13 -16.35
C LEU A 191 8.19 16.66 -17.78
N ILE A 192 7.06 17.17 -18.29
CA ILE A 192 6.93 17.78 -19.61
C ILE A 192 7.84 19.01 -19.70
N ALA A 193 7.75 19.93 -18.75
CA ALA A 193 8.59 21.12 -18.71
C ALA A 193 10.10 20.79 -18.68
N GLY A 194 10.49 19.81 -17.86
CA GLY A 194 11.86 19.35 -17.73
C GLY A 194 12.41 18.75 -19.00
N SER A 195 11.57 18.03 -19.76
CA SER A 195 11.94 17.50 -21.08
C SER A 195 12.25 18.60 -22.11
N GLY A 196 11.71 19.81 -21.92
CA GLY A 196 11.92 20.97 -22.78
C GLY A 196 13.09 21.88 -22.38
N ILE A 197 13.89 21.55 -21.36
CA ILE A 197 15.00 22.41 -20.92
C ILE A 197 16.07 22.53 -22.01
N ILE A 198 16.34 21.43 -22.71
CA ILE A 198 17.29 21.38 -23.83
C ILE A 198 16.50 21.08 -25.10
N ALA A 199 16.79 21.85 -26.16
CA ALA A 199 16.20 21.63 -27.47
C ALA A 199 16.52 20.22 -28.00
N PRO A 200 15.55 19.50 -28.60
CA PRO A 200 15.84 18.28 -29.34
C PRO A 200 16.64 18.58 -30.61
N ASP A 201 17.31 17.55 -31.14
CA ASP A 201 17.98 17.63 -32.43
C ASP A 201 16.95 17.91 -33.54
N SER A 202 17.38 18.60 -34.60
CA SER A 202 16.47 19.11 -35.62
C SER A 202 15.68 17.99 -36.31
N GLY A 203 14.36 17.96 -36.12
CA GLY A 203 13.46 16.99 -36.74
C GLY A 203 13.14 15.76 -35.89
N ASP A 204 13.75 15.64 -34.71
CA ASP A 204 13.47 14.57 -33.75
C ASP A 204 12.66 15.06 -32.55
N GLY A 205 11.96 14.13 -31.90
CA GLY A 205 11.24 14.41 -30.66
C GLY A 205 12.10 14.27 -29.40
N PRO A 206 11.50 14.35 -28.20
CA PRO A 206 12.22 14.24 -26.94
C PRO A 206 12.90 12.86 -26.80
N GLY A 207 14.24 12.89 -26.82
CA GLY A 207 15.09 11.72 -26.67
C GLY A 207 15.43 11.40 -25.20
N ARG A 208 16.50 10.61 -25.04
CA ARG A 208 16.94 10.07 -23.73
C ARG A 208 17.36 11.16 -22.75
N LEU A 209 18.05 12.19 -23.25
CA LEU A 209 18.53 13.30 -22.44
C LEU A 209 17.36 14.17 -21.92
N GLN A 210 16.37 14.41 -22.77
CA GLN A 210 15.15 15.15 -22.43
C GLN A 210 14.36 14.38 -21.36
N PHE A 211 14.21 13.06 -21.51
CA PHE A 211 13.58 12.24 -20.49
C PHE A 211 14.35 12.25 -19.15
N LEU A 212 15.68 12.21 -19.19
CA LEU A 212 16.53 12.33 -18.00
C LEU A 212 16.28 13.66 -17.27
N LEU A 213 16.29 14.79 -18.00
CA LEU A 213 16.02 16.11 -17.43
C LEU A 213 14.61 16.23 -16.87
N GLY A 214 13.62 15.68 -17.58
CA GLY A 214 12.27 15.50 -17.06
C GLY A 214 12.26 14.79 -15.71
N CYS A 215 12.91 13.62 -15.61
CA CYS A 215 12.99 12.86 -14.35
C CYS A 215 13.67 13.66 -13.24
N VAL A 216 14.76 14.38 -13.53
CA VAL A 216 15.47 15.23 -12.56
C VAL A 216 14.58 16.37 -12.06
N THR A 217 13.80 17.02 -12.94
CA THR A 217 12.90 18.09 -12.51
C THR A 217 11.78 17.60 -11.60
N VAL A 218 11.20 16.44 -11.90
CA VAL A 218 10.22 15.77 -11.03
C VAL A 218 10.87 15.38 -9.71
N LEU A 219 12.11 14.89 -9.72
CA LEU A 219 12.85 14.53 -8.51
C LEU A 219 13.07 15.73 -7.59
N ILE A 220 13.51 16.85 -8.13
CA ILE A 220 13.72 18.09 -7.36
C ILE A 220 12.39 18.55 -6.75
N ALA A 221 11.32 18.57 -7.54
CA ALA A 221 10.01 19.01 -7.07
C ALA A 221 9.39 18.06 -6.04
N SER A 222 9.51 16.74 -6.23
CA SER A 222 8.99 15.76 -5.27
C SER A 222 9.75 15.81 -3.95
N VAL A 223 11.08 15.98 -3.97
CA VAL A 223 11.89 16.19 -2.75
C VAL A 223 11.48 17.48 -2.05
N ALA A 224 11.25 18.57 -2.79
CA ALA A 224 10.75 19.82 -2.22
C ALA A 224 9.37 19.63 -1.58
N LEU A 225 8.45 18.90 -2.22
CA LEU A 225 7.13 18.59 -1.67
C LEU A 225 7.19 17.72 -0.41
N VAL A 226 8.09 16.73 -0.37
CA VAL A 226 8.36 15.94 0.86
C VAL A 226 8.86 16.88 1.98
N ALA A 227 9.83 17.75 1.69
CA ALA A 227 10.37 18.69 2.69
C ALA A 227 9.32 19.71 3.17
N LEU A 228 8.39 20.10 2.30
CA LEU A 228 7.32 21.04 2.62
C LEU A 228 6.14 20.39 3.32
N THR A 229 5.99 19.06 3.31
CA THR A 229 4.82 18.37 3.86
C THR A 229 5.14 17.71 5.21
N PRO A 230 4.55 18.16 6.34
CA PRO A 230 4.88 17.60 7.66
C PRO A 230 4.39 16.16 7.89
N SER A 231 3.36 15.73 7.18
CA SER A 231 2.70 14.42 7.33
C SER A 231 1.83 14.10 6.12
N GLY A 232 1.65 12.82 5.79
CA GLY A 232 0.95 12.39 4.59
C GLY A 232 1.77 12.58 3.31
N ASP A 233 3.09 12.49 3.40
CA ASP A 233 4.05 12.70 2.31
C ASP A 233 4.26 11.45 1.43
N ALA A 234 3.63 10.32 1.78
CA ALA A 234 3.69 9.06 1.03
C ALA A 234 3.62 9.19 -0.52
N PRO A 235 2.69 9.94 -1.13
CA PRO A 235 2.67 10.10 -2.60
C PRO A 235 3.88 10.86 -3.14
N PHE A 236 4.44 11.81 -2.39
CA PHE A 236 5.65 12.54 -2.79
C PHE A 236 6.92 11.71 -2.59
N VAL A 237 6.94 10.83 -1.58
CA VAL A 237 7.98 9.80 -1.42
C VAL A 237 7.94 8.82 -2.58
N ALA A 238 6.74 8.37 -2.99
CA ALA A 238 6.57 7.51 -4.16
C ALA A 238 7.08 8.19 -5.45
N ALA A 239 6.70 9.45 -5.66
CA ALA A 239 7.18 10.25 -6.78
C ALA A 239 8.71 10.44 -6.76
N THR A 240 9.30 10.67 -5.58
CA THR A 240 10.75 10.81 -5.39
C THR A 240 11.47 9.52 -5.73
N PHE A 241 10.96 8.38 -5.27
CA PHE A 241 11.54 7.08 -5.58
C PHE A 241 11.43 6.76 -7.07
N LEU A 242 10.28 7.03 -7.68
CA LEU A 242 10.03 6.82 -9.11
C LEU A 242 10.96 7.68 -9.98
N SER A 243 11.06 8.98 -9.68
CA SER A 243 11.88 9.91 -10.45
C SER A 243 13.38 9.68 -10.24
N ALA A 244 13.81 9.31 -9.02
CA ALA A 244 15.19 8.89 -8.76
C ALA A 244 15.55 7.63 -9.55
N THR A 245 14.67 6.63 -9.56
CA THR A 245 14.86 5.40 -10.34
C THR A 245 14.88 5.69 -11.83
N GLY A 246 13.96 6.50 -12.34
CA GLY A 246 13.91 6.93 -13.74
C GLY A 246 15.16 7.71 -14.15
N THR A 247 15.64 8.62 -13.30
CA THR A 247 16.88 9.37 -13.51
C THR A 247 18.08 8.43 -13.61
N LEU A 248 18.24 7.53 -12.63
CA LEU A 248 19.37 6.60 -12.60
C LEU A 248 19.32 5.60 -13.77
N ALA A 249 18.16 5.05 -14.07
CA ALA A 249 17.96 4.11 -15.16
C ALA A 249 18.26 4.76 -16.52
N THR A 250 17.79 5.98 -16.73
CA THR A 250 18.03 6.71 -17.99
C THR A 250 19.49 7.11 -18.11
N PHE A 251 20.12 7.57 -17.02
CA PHE A 251 21.54 7.90 -17.00
C PHE A 251 22.42 6.69 -17.34
N ILE A 252 22.18 5.55 -16.68
CA ILE A 252 22.90 4.30 -17.00
C ILE A 252 22.63 3.88 -18.44
N GLY A 253 21.38 3.94 -18.89
CA GLY A 253 21.03 3.60 -20.26
C GLY A 253 21.76 4.47 -21.29
N ILE A 254 21.94 5.77 -21.03
CA ILE A 254 22.72 6.66 -21.89
C ILE A 254 24.19 6.21 -21.92
N LEU A 255 24.79 5.88 -20.77
CA LEU A 255 26.18 5.44 -20.68
C LEU A 255 26.45 4.10 -21.36
N THR A 256 25.48 3.18 -21.31
CA THR A 256 25.60 1.84 -21.91
C THR A 256 24.99 1.76 -23.31
N GLU A 257 24.49 2.88 -23.85
CA GLU A 257 23.71 2.94 -25.10
C GLU A 257 22.52 1.96 -25.16
N ALA A 258 22.05 1.46 -24.01
CA ALA A 258 21.05 0.39 -23.94
C ALA A 258 19.70 0.84 -24.49
N THR A 259 18.90 -0.03 -25.08
CA THR A 259 17.55 0.36 -25.52
C THR A 259 16.60 0.60 -24.33
N ALA A 260 15.46 1.25 -24.58
CA ALA A 260 14.43 1.44 -23.54
C ALA A 260 13.94 0.09 -22.98
N THR A 261 13.79 -0.91 -23.86
CA THR A 261 13.39 -2.28 -23.51
C THR A 261 14.42 -2.96 -22.61
N GLU A 262 15.71 -2.87 -22.94
CA GLU A 262 16.81 -3.41 -22.12
C GLU A 262 16.86 -2.74 -20.74
N THR A 263 16.72 -1.41 -20.71
CA THR A 263 16.71 -0.64 -19.46
C THR A 263 15.54 -1.08 -18.56
N ALA A 264 14.33 -1.19 -19.12
CA ALA A 264 13.15 -1.67 -18.41
C ALA A 264 13.31 -3.12 -17.93
N ALA A 265 13.97 -3.97 -18.71
CA ALA A 265 14.22 -5.37 -18.37
C ALA A 265 15.13 -5.54 -17.14
N VAL A 266 16.03 -4.58 -16.88
CA VAL A 266 16.89 -4.57 -15.68
C VAL A 266 16.17 -3.91 -14.50
N VAL A 267 15.46 -2.80 -14.73
CA VAL A 267 14.82 -2.02 -13.67
C VAL A 267 13.70 -2.80 -12.97
N VAL A 268 12.90 -3.58 -13.72
CA VAL A 268 11.75 -4.32 -13.17
C VAL A 268 12.15 -5.36 -12.12
N PRO A 269 13.05 -6.31 -12.40
CA PRO A 269 13.49 -7.27 -11.40
C PRO A 269 14.11 -6.61 -10.17
N VAL A 270 14.87 -5.52 -10.35
CA VAL A 270 15.48 -4.78 -9.25
C VAL A 270 14.41 -4.12 -8.37
N ALA A 271 13.41 -3.48 -8.97
CA ALA A 271 12.31 -2.86 -8.24
C ALA A 271 11.50 -3.90 -7.46
N ILE A 272 11.15 -5.03 -8.07
CA ILE A 272 10.42 -6.14 -7.42
C ILE A 272 11.26 -6.78 -6.31
N GLY A 273 12.57 -6.97 -6.53
CA GLY A 273 13.49 -7.45 -5.51
C GLY A 273 13.54 -6.53 -4.30
N LEU A 274 13.57 -5.21 -4.52
CA LEU A 274 13.61 -4.21 -3.47
C LEU A 274 12.36 -4.24 -2.57
N VAL A 275 11.19 -4.61 -3.10
CA VAL A 275 9.93 -4.76 -2.34
C VAL A 275 10.11 -5.62 -1.08
N ALA A 276 10.95 -6.66 -1.14
CA ALA A 276 11.23 -7.54 0.00
C ALA A 276 11.93 -6.81 1.17
N PHE A 277 12.71 -5.78 0.86
CA PHE A 277 13.56 -5.07 1.82
C PHE A 277 12.93 -3.76 2.32
N LEU A 278 11.82 -3.30 1.71
CA LEU A 278 11.16 -2.05 2.06
C LEU A 278 10.72 -1.95 3.52
N PRO A 279 10.15 -3.00 4.17
CA PRO A 279 9.79 -2.90 5.59
C PRO A 279 10.99 -2.62 6.49
N GLY A 280 12.12 -3.30 6.23
CA GLY A 280 13.36 -3.10 6.97
C GLY A 280 13.98 -1.72 6.71
N LEU A 281 14.00 -1.26 5.46
CA LEU A 281 14.47 0.08 5.10
C LEU A 281 13.62 1.16 5.78
N SER A 282 12.30 1.03 5.74
CA SER A 282 11.39 2.00 6.35
C SER A 282 11.56 2.07 7.87
N ALA A 283 11.70 0.92 8.55
CA ALA A 283 11.95 0.90 9.99
C ALA A 283 13.25 1.63 10.38
N ARG A 284 14.30 1.49 9.56
CA ARG A 284 15.58 2.19 9.74
C ARG A 284 15.45 3.70 9.49
N PHE A 285 14.73 4.10 8.44
CA PHE A 285 14.46 5.52 8.16
C PHE A 285 13.61 6.19 9.24
N ALA A 286 12.64 5.46 9.81
CA ALA A 286 11.81 5.91 10.92
C ALA A 286 12.54 5.93 12.27
N ARG A 287 13.77 5.40 12.34
CA ARG A 287 14.58 5.25 13.56
C ARG A 287 13.81 4.59 14.69
N LEU A 288 13.00 3.59 14.35
CA LEU A 288 12.27 2.84 15.37
C LEU A 288 13.28 2.17 16.32
N PRO A 289 13.08 2.27 17.65
CA PRO A 289 13.95 1.60 18.61
C PRO A 289 13.82 0.09 18.38
N ILE A 290 14.84 -0.49 17.77
CA ILE A 290 14.94 -1.93 17.57
C ILE A 290 15.43 -2.45 18.92
N GLY A 291 14.53 -3.03 19.71
CA GLY A 291 14.87 -3.68 20.97
C GLY A 291 15.79 -4.87 20.69
N TYR A 292 17.09 -4.63 20.65
CA TYR A 292 18.08 -5.69 20.63
C TYR A 292 18.30 -6.14 22.07
N ALA A 293 17.50 -7.09 22.52
CA ALA A 293 17.83 -7.85 23.72
C ALA A 293 18.88 -8.89 23.32
N SER A 294 20.13 -8.71 23.76
CA SER A 294 21.12 -9.78 23.62
C SER A 294 20.59 -11.01 24.38
N PRO A 295 20.59 -12.23 23.81
CA PRO A 295 20.13 -13.42 24.52
C PRO A 295 20.91 -13.74 25.81
N ARG A 296 21.96 -12.98 26.13
CA ARG A 296 22.84 -13.19 27.28
C ARG A 296 22.48 -12.36 28.51
N SER A 297 21.69 -11.29 28.40
CA SER A 297 21.45 -10.37 29.54
C SER A 297 20.24 -10.72 30.41
N ALA A 298 19.39 -11.67 30.03
CA ALA A 298 18.20 -12.02 30.84
C ALA A 298 18.47 -13.07 31.94
N ALA A 299 19.58 -13.81 31.87
CA ALA A 299 19.87 -14.90 32.80
C ALA A 299 20.95 -14.56 33.85
N GLU A 300 21.85 -13.59 33.57
CA GLU A 300 22.92 -13.18 34.48
C GLU A 300 22.55 -11.96 35.35
N ASP A 301 21.68 -11.06 34.85
CA ASP A 301 21.34 -9.81 35.57
C ASP A 301 20.24 -10.01 36.64
N ASP A 302 19.34 -10.99 36.48
CA ASP A 302 18.19 -11.19 37.39
C ASP A 302 18.58 -11.92 38.69
N PHE A 303 19.76 -12.54 38.75
CA PHE A 303 20.26 -13.28 39.93
C PHE A 303 21.31 -12.53 40.76
N ASN A 304 21.90 -11.44 40.24
CA ASN A 304 23.00 -10.70 40.89
C ASN A 304 22.73 -9.20 41.08
N ALA A 305 21.48 -8.74 40.97
CA ALA A 305 21.13 -7.35 41.25
C ALA A 305 21.24 -7.05 42.76
N ASP A 306 22.43 -6.69 43.22
CA ASP A 306 22.64 -6.05 44.52
C ASP A 306 22.11 -4.60 44.44
N PRO A 307 21.12 -4.19 45.27
CA PRO A 307 20.55 -2.84 45.25
C PRO A 307 21.56 -1.72 45.57
N ALA A 308 22.79 -2.07 45.94
CA ALA A 308 23.83 -1.14 46.37
C ALA A 308 25.01 -0.97 45.40
N ASP A 309 24.99 -1.59 44.21
CA ASP A 309 26.10 -1.47 43.25
C ASP A 309 26.13 -0.08 42.56
N PRO A 310 27.20 0.72 42.71
CA PRO A 310 27.39 1.99 42.01
C PRO A 310 27.52 1.85 40.48
N HIS A 311 27.67 0.62 39.97
CA HIS A 311 27.73 0.29 38.55
C HIS A 311 26.43 -0.32 38.00
N ALA A 312 25.33 -0.31 38.76
CA ALA A 312 24.02 -0.72 38.27
C ALA A 312 23.69 0.01 36.96
N LEU A 313 23.37 -0.78 35.91
CA LEU A 313 22.96 -0.29 34.60
C LEU A 313 21.84 0.76 34.79
N PRO A 314 21.89 1.91 34.09
CA PRO A 314 20.88 2.94 34.24
C PRO A 314 19.49 2.33 34.00
N GLU A 315 18.54 2.64 34.88
CA GLU A 315 17.15 2.18 34.73
C GLU A 315 16.66 2.46 33.30
N PRO A 316 15.89 1.52 32.68
CA PRO A 316 15.38 1.73 31.35
C PRO A 316 14.62 3.04 31.29
N GLU A 317 15.18 3.99 30.54
CA GLU A 317 14.64 5.34 30.38
C GLU A 317 13.15 5.26 29.99
N PRO A 318 12.24 6.00 30.67
CA PRO A 318 10.81 5.90 30.40
C PRO A 318 10.54 6.14 28.92
N VAL A 319 10.01 5.11 28.27
CA VAL A 319 9.76 5.12 26.84
C VAL A 319 8.60 6.07 26.53
N ASP A 320 8.90 7.20 25.89
CA ASP A 320 7.89 8.15 25.42
C ASP A 320 7.03 7.52 24.31
N GLY A 321 5.89 6.97 24.71
CA GLY A 321 4.95 6.29 23.82
C GLY A 321 4.39 7.19 22.71
N GLU A 322 4.27 8.50 22.95
CA GLU A 322 3.79 9.45 21.94
C GLU A 322 4.84 9.64 20.84
N ARG A 323 6.10 9.78 21.22
CA ARG A 323 7.22 9.88 20.28
C ARG A 323 7.37 8.62 19.44
N ILE A 324 7.22 7.43 20.04
CA ILE A 324 7.23 6.17 19.29
C ILE A 324 6.04 6.06 18.34
N ALA A 325 4.85 6.47 18.77
CA ALA A 325 3.66 6.45 17.92
C ALA A 325 3.84 7.35 16.69
N LEU A 326 4.42 8.55 16.85
CA LEU A 326 4.74 9.46 15.75
C LEU A 326 5.79 8.86 14.80
N GLN A 327 6.86 8.24 15.34
CA GLN A 327 7.87 7.55 14.53
C GLN A 327 7.28 6.37 13.75
N ALA A 328 6.41 5.57 14.38
CA ALA A 328 5.74 4.45 13.73
C ALA A 328 4.81 4.90 12.60
N ARG A 329 4.03 5.97 12.81
CA ARG A 329 3.18 6.56 11.75
C ARG A 329 4.02 7.03 10.57
N ARG A 330 5.14 7.72 10.84
CA ARG A 330 6.07 8.17 9.78
C ARG A 330 6.71 6.99 9.03
N GLY A 331 7.07 5.92 9.72
CA GLY A 331 7.55 4.69 9.09
C GLY A 331 6.49 4.02 8.22
N HIS A 332 5.22 4.06 8.63
CA HIS A 332 4.14 3.55 7.80
C HIS A 332 3.94 4.38 6.52
N GLU A 333 3.97 5.71 6.63
CA GLU A 333 3.86 6.62 5.47
C GLU A 333 5.05 6.46 4.50
N MET A 334 6.27 6.36 5.03
CA MET A 334 7.47 6.11 4.23
C MET A 334 7.41 4.76 3.51
N LEU A 335 6.95 3.71 4.20
CA LEU A 335 6.77 2.39 3.59
C LEU A 335 5.72 2.44 2.48
N LEU A 336 4.59 3.10 2.71
CA LEU A 336 3.56 3.28 1.68
C LEU A 336 4.11 4.02 0.46
N GLY A 337 4.88 5.09 0.68
CA GLY A 337 5.53 5.82 -0.40
C GLY A 337 6.53 4.98 -1.18
N LEU A 338 7.40 4.24 -0.52
CA LEU A 338 8.36 3.35 -1.18
C LEU A 338 7.67 2.22 -1.97
N VAL A 339 6.63 1.60 -1.41
CA VAL A 339 5.83 0.58 -2.09
C VAL A 339 5.11 1.17 -3.30
N GLY A 340 4.51 2.36 -3.15
CA GLY A 340 3.87 3.09 -4.24
C GLY A 340 4.86 3.48 -5.35
N GLY A 341 6.08 3.87 -4.98
CA GLY A 341 7.16 4.17 -5.93
C GLY A 341 7.61 2.93 -6.70
N CYS A 342 7.88 1.82 -6.01
CA CYS A 342 8.20 0.53 -6.67
C CYS A 342 7.06 0.07 -7.58
N ALA A 343 5.81 0.18 -7.12
CA ALA A 343 4.63 -0.13 -7.90
C ALA A 343 4.56 0.71 -9.19
N ALA A 344 4.81 2.02 -9.12
CA ALA A 344 4.85 2.89 -10.29
C ALA A 344 6.01 2.56 -11.24
N VAL A 345 7.20 2.21 -10.72
CA VAL A 345 8.35 1.76 -11.52
C VAL A 345 8.01 0.49 -12.31
N VAL A 346 7.35 -0.48 -11.66
CA VAL A 346 6.91 -1.72 -12.32
C VAL A 346 5.89 -1.41 -13.41
N VAL A 347 4.91 -0.55 -13.15
CA VAL A 347 3.92 -0.14 -14.16
C VAL A 347 4.57 0.56 -15.36
N GLY A 348 5.45 1.54 -15.11
CA GLY A 348 6.15 2.26 -16.18
C GLY A 348 7.01 1.34 -17.03
N SER A 349 7.72 0.42 -16.40
CA SER A 349 8.54 -0.55 -17.13
C SER A 349 7.71 -1.62 -17.84
N ALA A 350 6.58 -2.04 -17.28
CA ALA A 350 5.63 -2.94 -17.94
C ALA A 350 4.98 -2.28 -19.16
N ALA A 351 4.78 -0.95 -19.15
CA ALA A 351 4.38 -0.22 -20.35
C ALA A 351 5.45 -0.35 -21.44
N VAL A 352 6.72 -0.07 -21.13
CA VAL A 352 7.82 -0.19 -22.10
C VAL A 352 7.95 -1.62 -22.65
N LEU A 353 7.96 -2.62 -21.76
CA LEU A 353 8.12 -4.02 -22.12
C LEU A 353 6.90 -4.58 -22.88
N GLY A 354 5.68 -4.20 -22.47
CA GLY A 354 4.43 -4.67 -23.07
C GLY A 354 4.20 -4.12 -24.49
N PHE A 355 4.62 -2.88 -24.76
CA PHE A 355 4.55 -2.27 -26.08
C PHE A 355 5.76 -2.61 -26.97
N SER A 356 6.79 -3.27 -26.43
CA SER A 356 7.94 -3.73 -27.20
C SER A 356 7.55 -4.87 -28.15
N SER A 357 8.31 -5.04 -29.24
CA SER A 357 8.17 -6.18 -30.16
C SER A 357 8.88 -7.46 -29.68
N SER A 358 9.58 -7.39 -28.54
CA SER A 358 10.35 -8.52 -28.00
C SER A 358 9.44 -9.49 -27.25
N PHE A 359 9.41 -10.75 -27.71
CA PHE A 359 8.69 -11.82 -27.02
C PHE A 359 9.16 -11.98 -25.56
N TRP A 360 10.47 -11.95 -25.32
CA TRP A 360 11.03 -12.04 -23.97
C TRP A 360 10.65 -10.84 -23.11
N GLY A 361 10.55 -9.64 -23.70
CA GLY A 361 10.11 -8.44 -23.01
C GLY A 361 8.65 -8.53 -22.56
N GLN A 362 7.78 -8.98 -23.46
CA GLN A 362 6.37 -9.22 -23.18
C GLN A 362 6.18 -10.30 -22.10
N LEU A 363 6.97 -11.37 -22.14
CA LEU A 363 6.95 -12.42 -21.12
C LEU A 363 7.45 -11.93 -19.75
N LEU A 364 8.48 -11.07 -19.74
CA LEU A 364 8.97 -10.42 -18.52
C LEU A 364 7.91 -9.47 -17.94
N ALA A 365 7.17 -8.72 -18.77
CA ALA A 365 6.06 -7.89 -18.32
C ALA A 365 4.94 -8.72 -17.67
N LEU A 366 4.63 -9.90 -18.23
CA LEU A 366 3.67 -10.83 -17.63
C LEU A 366 4.15 -11.32 -16.26
N ALA A 367 5.41 -11.77 -16.18
CA ALA A 367 6.02 -12.24 -14.95
C ALA A 367 6.06 -11.14 -13.88
N ALA A 368 6.33 -9.89 -14.26
CA ALA A 368 6.34 -8.74 -13.38
C ALA A 368 4.94 -8.42 -12.81
N GLY A 369 3.92 -8.46 -13.67
CA GLY A 369 2.53 -8.28 -13.25
C GLY A 369 2.08 -9.36 -12.27
N LEU A 370 2.37 -10.62 -12.57
CA LEU A 370 2.09 -11.76 -11.68
C LEU A 370 2.87 -11.65 -10.36
N ALA A 371 4.14 -11.27 -10.41
CA ALA A 371 4.96 -11.07 -9.21
C ALA A 371 4.36 -10.02 -8.29
N MET A 372 3.89 -8.88 -8.82
CA MET A 372 3.25 -7.84 -8.00
C MET A 372 1.91 -8.28 -7.41
N LEU A 373 1.10 -9.04 -8.15
CA LEU A 373 -0.13 -9.63 -7.61
C LEU A 373 0.13 -10.60 -6.46
N LEU A 374 1.17 -11.44 -6.59
CA LEU A 374 1.55 -12.39 -5.54
C LEU A 374 2.13 -11.65 -4.31
N ARG A 375 3.00 -10.65 -4.56
CA ARG A 375 3.60 -9.80 -3.52
C ARG A 375 2.61 -8.97 -2.73
N ALA A 376 1.38 -8.77 -3.21
CA ALA A 376 0.34 -8.13 -2.42
C ALA A 376 0.12 -8.83 -1.07
N ARG A 377 0.44 -10.13 -0.96
CA ARG A 377 0.35 -10.93 0.28
C ARG A 377 1.42 -10.60 1.33
N LEU A 378 2.52 -9.97 0.92
CA LEU A 378 3.59 -9.56 1.83
C LEU A 378 3.11 -8.47 2.80
N PHE A 379 2.10 -7.70 2.40
CA PHE A 379 1.61 -6.55 3.14
C PHE A 379 0.31 -6.87 3.89
N ARG A 380 0.20 -6.38 5.12
CA ARG A 380 -1.00 -6.51 5.94
C ARG A 380 -1.98 -5.34 5.76
N TYR A 381 -1.48 -4.17 5.38
CA TYR A 381 -2.25 -2.93 5.32
C TYR A 381 -2.90 -2.73 3.94
N THR A 382 -4.16 -2.32 3.94
CA THR A 382 -4.99 -2.17 2.74
C THR A 382 -4.37 -1.25 1.68
N SER A 383 -3.73 -0.15 2.09
CA SER A 383 -3.08 0.80 1.20
C SER A 383 -1.90 0.17 0.43
N GLN A 384 -1.03 -0.56 1.13
CA GLN A 384 0.12 -1.24 0.53
C GLN A 384 -0.30 -2.40 -0.37
N VAL A 385 -1.29 -3.18 0.08
CA VAL A 385 -1.92 -4.24 -0.71
C VAL A 385 -2.54 -3.67 -1.99
N ALA A 386 -3.27 -2.56 -1.89
CA ALA A 386 -3.87 -1.88 -3.03
C ALA A 386 -2.83 -1.38 -4.03
N CYS A 387 -1.73 -0.76 -3.58
CA CYS A 387 -0.64 -0.35 -4.46
C CYS A 387 -0.06 -1.52 -5.26
N ALA A 388 0.23 -2.64 -4.59
CA ALA A 388 0.78 -3.82 -5.25
C ALA A 388 -0.22 -4.49 -6.20
N LEU A 389 -1.48 -4.61 -5.78
CA LEU A 389 -2.56 -5.18 -6.57
C LEU A 389 -2.84 -4.35 -7.83
N VAL A 390 -3.00 -3.03 -7.68
CA VAL A 390 -3.24 -2.11 -8.80
C VAL A 390 -2.07 -2.12 -9.78
N ALA A 391 -0.82 -2.14 -9.29
CA ALA A 391 0.34 -2.25 -10.17
C ALA A 391 0.40 -3.57 -10.94
N GLY A 392 0.08 -4.70 -10.27
CA GLY A 392 0.02 -6.00 -10.92
C GLY A 392 -1.06 -6.06 -12.02
N ILE A 393 -2.26 -5.55 -11.73
CA ILE A 393 -3.36 -5.46 -12.71
C ILE A 393 -2.98 -4.51 -13.86
N ALA A 394 -2.43 -3.34 -13.55
CA ALA A 394 -2.04 -2.35 -14.55
C ALA A 394 -0.91 -2.88 -15.46
N ALA A 395 0.08 -3.59 -14.93
CA ALA A 395 1.14 -4.21 -15.72
C ALA A 395 0.58 -5.25 -16.71
N ILE A 396 -0.35 -6.11 -16.25
CA ILE A 396 -1.01 -7.09 -17.14
C ILE A 396 -1.90 -6.38 -18.18
N ALA A 397 -2.64 -5.35 -17.77
CA ALA A 397 -3.47 -4.57 -18.69
C ALA A 397 -2.64 -3.88 -19.77
N LEU A 398 -1.50 -3.28 -19.42
CA LEU A 398 -0.57 -2.66 -20.36
C LEU A 398 0.06 -3.69 -21.31
N LEU A 399 0.40 -4.89 -20.82
CA LEU A 399 0.84 -5.98 -21.68
C LEU A 399 -0.25 -6.39 -22.68
N VAL A 400 -1.48 -6.62 -22.22
CA VAL A 400 -2.61 -7.00 -23.10
C VAL A 400 -2.87 -5.91 -24.12
N LEU A 401 -2.80 -4.64 -23.71
CA LEU A 401 -2.97 -3.49 -24.60
C LEU A 401 -1.84 -3.43 -25.65
N GLY A 402 -0.58 -3.60 -25.24
CA GLY A 402 0.57 -3.65 -26.15
C GLY A 402 0.46 -4.80 -27.15
N LEU A 403 0.09 -6.00 -26.71
CA LEU A 403 -0.16 -7.17 -27.56
C LEU A 403 -1.32 -6.95 -28.55
N SER A 404 -2.30 -6.12 -28.19
CA SER A 404 -3.47 -5.85 -29.02
C SER A 404 -3.22 -4.74 -30.04
N LEU A 405 -2.53 -3.67 -29.64
CA LEU A 405 -2.27 -2.50 -30.48
C LEU A 405 -1.06 -2.68 -31.41
N ASN A 406 -0.07 -3.49 -31.02
CA ASN A 406 1.14 -3.75 -31.80
C ASN A 406 1.21 -5.22 -32.26
N PRO A 407 0.45 -5.62 -33.30
CA PRO A 407 0.59 -6.94 -33.89
C PRO A 407 1.96 -7.12 -34.55
N PRO A 408 2.48 -8.37 -34.67
CA PRO A 408 3.77 -8.66 -35.26
C PRO A 408 3.79 -8.25 -36.72
N VAL A 409 4.90 -7.63 -37.13
CA VAL A 409 5.07 -7.07 -38.48
C VAL A 409 4.86 -8.11 -39.58
N ASP A 410 5.21 -9.37 -39.33
CA ASP A 410 5.08 -10.45 -40.31
C ASP A 410 3.61 -10.77 -40.62
N LEU A 411 2.77 -10.83 -39.59
CA LEU A 411 1.33 -11.07 -39.74
C LEU A 411 0.62 -9.89 -40.41
N VAL A 412 1.07 -8.65 -40.13
CA VAL A 412 0.54 -7.45 -40.81
C VAL A 412 0.97 -7.43 -42.28
N LYS A 413 2.22 -7.81 -42.58
CA LYS A 413 2.72 -7.92 -43.96
C LYS A 413 1.94 -8.98 -44.74
N GLU A 414 1.68 -10.15 -44.14
CA GLU A 414 0.89 -11.21 -44.78
C GLU A 414 -0.53 -10.74 -45.11
N LEU A 415 -1.17 -10.02 -44.19
CA LEU A 415 -2.47 -9.42 -44.42
C LEU A 415 -2.46 -8.41 -45.58
N VAL A 416 -1.48 -7.49 -45.59
CA VAL A 416 -1.42 -6.40 -46.57
C VAL A 416 -1.00 -6.91 -47.96
N MET A 417 -0.08 -7.87 -48.03
CA MET A 417 0.48 -8.36 -49.28
C MET A 417 -0.33 -9.52 -49.89
N TYR A 418 -0.80 -10.45 -49.07
CA TYR A 418 -1.47 -11.67 -49.53
C TYR A 418 -2.97 -11.71 -49.22
N GLY A 419 -3.49 -10.75 -48.44
CA GLY A 419 -4.89 -10.74 -48.02
C GLY A 419 -5.24 -11.85 -47.02
N ASP A 420 -4.26 -12.61 -46.53
CA ASP A 420 -4.49 -13.72 -45.62
C ASP A 420 -4.67 -13.21 -44.18
N ARG A 421 -5.80 -13.57 -43.59
CA ARG A 421 -6.19 -13.21 -42.21
C ARG A 421 -5.99 -14.35 -41.22
N SER A 422 -5.70 -15.56 -41.70
CA SER A 422 -5.70 -16.78 -40.90
C SER A 422 -4.80 -16.68 -39.66
N GLY A 423 -3.57 -16.15 -39.81
CA GLY A 423 -2.62 -15.98 -38.72
C GLY A 423 -3.07 -14.96 -37.65
N LEU A 424 -3.73 -13.87 -38.08
CA LEU A 424 -4.28 -12.86 -37.17
C LEU A 424 -5.53 -13.39 -36.45
N ASP A 425 -6.38 -14.14 -37.14
CA ASP A 425 -7.57 -14.77 -36.55
C ASP A 425 -7.17 -15.80 -35.48
N ILE A 426 -6.15 -16.63 -35.75
CA ILE A 426 -5.63 -17.57 -34.75
C ILE A 426 -5.06 -16.83 -33.53
N ARG A 427 -4.27 -15.77 -33.76
CA ARG A 427 -3.71 -14.95 -32.67
C ARG A 427 -4.82 -14.31 -31.83
N THR A 428 -5.84 -13.73 -32.47
CA THR A 428 -6.93 -13.05 -31.77
C THR A 428 -7.76 -14.05 -30.96
N VAL A 429 -8.04 -15.24 -31.49
CA VAL A 429 -8.72 -16.31 -30.74
C VAL A 429 -7.89 -16.73 -29.52
N TRP A 430 -6.58 -16.94 -29.67
CA TRP A 430 -5.70 -17.30 -28.57
C TRP A 430 -5.59 -16.21 -27.50
N LEU A 431 -5.40 -14.95 -27.90
CA LEU A 431 -5.33 -13.82 -26.97
C LEU A 431 -6.67 -13.62 -26.24
N ALA A 432 -7.79 -13.66 -26.95
CA ALA A 432 -9.12 -13.54 -26.35
C ALA A 432 -9.40 -14.69 -25.38
N ALA A 433 -9.06 -15.93 -25.75
CA ALA A 433 -9.21 -17.09 -24.87
C ALA A 433 -8.32 -16.98 -23.62
N ALA A 434 -7.06 -16.55 -23.77
CA ALA A 434 -6.14 -16.35 -22.64
C ALA A 434 -6.63 -15.25 -21.68
N VAL A 435 -7.10 -14.12 -22.20
CA VAL A 435 -7.66 -13.02 -21.40
C VAL A 435 -8.95 -13.46 -20.71
N ALA A 436 -9.85 -14.15 -21.42
CA ALA A 436 -11.08 -14.68 -20.85
C ALA A 436 -10.82 -15.70 -19.73
N ALA A 437 -9.84 -16.60 -19.93
CA ALA A 437 -9.42 -17.55 -18.90
C ALA A 437 -8.81 -16.84 -17.67
N GLY A 438 -7.97 -15.82 -17.89
CA GLY A 438 -7.42 -14.99 -16.81
C GLY A 438 -8.50 -14.24 -16.02
N ALA A 439 -9.47 -13.64 -16.72
CA ALA A 439 -10.60 -12.95 -16.10
C ALA A 439 -11.50 -13.90 -15.29
N ALA A 440 -11.78 -15.09 -15.85
CA ALA A 440 -12.54 -16.13 -15.17
C ALA A 440 -11.80 -16.62 -13.91
N LEU A 441 -10.48 -16.81 -13.98
CA LEU A 441 -9.65 -17.21 -12.84
C LEU A 441 -9.67 -16.16 -11.72
N ILE A 442 -9.40 -14.89 -12.05
CA ILE A 442 -9.39 -13.79 -11.06
C ILE A 442 -10.77 -13.64 -10.41
N THR A 443 -11.84 -13.75 -11.20
CA THR A 443 -13.21 -13.66 -10.71
C THR A 443 -13.57 -14.85 -9.82
N ALA A 444 -13.18 -16.07 -10.20
CA ALA A 444 -13.38 -17.27 -9.38
C ALA A 444 -12.64 -17.16 -8.04
N ILE A 445 -11.39 -16.69 -8.06
CA ILE A 445 -10.59 -16.42 -6.86
C ILE A 445 -11.33 -15.42 -5.95
N GLY A 446 -11.79 -14.30 -6.50
CA GLY A 446 -12.51 -13.26 -5.75
C GLY A 446 -13.84 -13.71 -5.16
N LEU A 447 -14.55 -14.64 -5.81
CA LEU A 447 -15.84 -15.15 -5.35
C LEU A 447 -15.72 -16.32 -4.36
N VAL A 448 -14.71 -17.19 -4.53
CA VAL A 448 -14.60 -18.45 -3.80
C VAL A 448 -13.76 -18.32 -2.53
N ILE A 449 -12.60 -17.65 -2.60
CA ILE A 449 -11.63 -17.61 -1.50
C ILE A 449 -12.20 -16.94 -0.24
N PRO A 450 -12.89 -15.78 -0.31
CA PRO A 450 -13.44 -15.15 0.89
C PRO A 450 -14.48 -16.00 1.62
N LYS A 451 -15.20 -16.87 0.89
CA LYS A 451 -16.28 -17.70 1.45
C LYS A 451 -15.78 -19.03 2.01
N LYS A 452 -14.86 -19.70 1.31
CA LYS A 452 -14.40 -21.05 1.65
C LYS A 452 -13.06 -21.07 2.40
N GLY A 453 -12.33 -19.95 2.38
CA GLY A 453 -10.94 -19.91 2.80
C GLY A 453 -10.00 -20.62 1.82
N LEU A 454 -8.70 -20.45 2.02
CA LEU A 454 -7.66 -21.18 1.30
C LEU A 454 -7.25 -22.40 2.11
N SER A 455 -7.31 -23.60 1.50
CA SER A 455 -6.75 -24.79 2.13
C SER A 455 -5.22 -24.68 2.25
N PRO A 456 -4.56 -25.34 3.22
CA PRO A 456 -3.11 -25.32 3.37
C PRO A 456 -2.33 -25.75 2.11
N PHE A 457 -2.88 -26.69 1.33
CA PHE A 457 -2.29 -27.13 0.07
C PHE A 457 -2.20 -25.98 -0.95
N TRP A 458 -3.30 -25.27 -1.18
CA TRP A 458 -3.35 -24.12 -2.09
C TRP A 458 -2.52 -22.94 -1.59
N GLY A 459 -2.42 -22.74 -0.27
CA GLY A 459 -1.49 -21.76 0.31
C GLY A 459 -0.05 -22.06 -0.10
N ARG A 460 0.41 -23.29 0.14
CA ARG A 460 1.79 -23.70 -0.16
C ARG A 460 2.09 -23.74 -1.66
N LEU A 461 1.13 -24.13 -2.50
CA LEU A 461 1.30 -24.08 -3.96
C LEU A 461 1.50 -22.64 -4.44
N LEU A 462 0.78 -21.68 -3.85
CA LEU A 462 0.94 -20.26 -4.19
C LEU A 462 2.30 -19.73 -3.74
N ASP A 463 2.80 -20.14 -2.57
CA ASP A 463 4.14 -19.77 -2.12
C ASP A 463 5.24 -20.31 -3.06
N LEU A 464 5.10 -21.56 -3.53
CA LEU A 464 6.01 -22.14 -4.53
C LEU A 464 5.92 -21.41 -5.88
N THR A 465 4.70 -21.06 -6.29
CA THR A 465 4.46 -20.32 -7.53
C THR A 465 5.06 -18.92 -7.45
N GLU A 466 4.93 -18.25 -6.32
CA GLU A 466 5.56 -16.95 -6.07
C GLU A 466 7.09 -17.06 -6.15
N GLY A 467 7.69 -18.05 -5.49
CA GLY A 467 9.12 -18.31 -5.58
C GLY A 467 9.59 -18.55 -7.02
N LEU A 468 8.84 -19.34 -7.80
CA LEU A 468 9.15 -19.63 -9.20
C LEU A 468 9.06 -18.38 -10.09
N VAL A 469 7.98 -17.59 -9.95
CA VAL A 469 7.78 -16.36 -10.72
C VAL A 469 8.90 -15.35 -10.41
N LEU A 470 9.23 -15.15 -9.13
CA LEU A 470 10.31 -14.26 -8.73
C LEU A 470 11.67 -14.72 -9.26
N LEU A 471 11.96 -16.03 -9.21
CA LEU A 471 13.20 -16.59 -9.73
C LEU A 471 13.29 -16.43 -11.25
N SER A 472 12.16 -16.53 -11.97
CA SER A 472 12.12 -16.41 -13.43
C SER A 472 12.44 -15.00 -13.95
N LEU A 473 12.30 -13.96 -13.13
CA LEU A 473 12.56 -12.57 -13.54
C LEU A 473 14.01 -12.36 -14.01
N VAL A 474 14.99 -13.01 -13.37
CA VAL A 474 16.42 -12.85 -13.71
C VAL A 474 16.75 -13.51 -15.05
N PRO A 475 16.44 -14.80 -15.29
CA PRO A 475 16.62 -15.41 -16.61
C PRO A 475 15.88 -14.68 -17.73
N LEU A 476 14.65 -14.23 -17.49
CA LEU A 476 13.90 -13.48 -18.50
C LEU A 476 14.55 -12.13 -18.82
N SER A 477 15.07 -11.43 -17.81
CA SER A 477 15.85 -10.21 -18.00
C SER A 477 17.09 -10.46 -18.87
N LEU A 478 17.85 -11.53 -18.58
CA LEU A 478 19.02 -11.91 -19.38
C LEU A 478 18.65 -12.30 -20.83
N ALA A 479 17.47 -12.88 -21.04
CA ALA A 479 16.96 -13.19 -22.37
C ALA A 479 16.62 -11.93 -23.17
N VAL A 480 16.08 -10.90 -22.53
CA VAL A 480 15.82 -9.60 -23.17
C VAL A 480 17.11 -8.88 -23.54
N LEU A 481 18.17 -9.04 -22.72
CA LEU A 481 19.50 -8.49 -22.97
C LEU A 481 20.33 -9.29 -24.00
N ASP A 482 19.75 -10.29 -24.67
CA ASP A 482 20.42 -11.15 -25.65
C ASP A 482 21.70 -11.85 -25.12
N VAL A 483 21.81 -12.05 -23.80
CA VAL A 483 23.00 -12.67 -23.18
C VAL A 483 23.14 -14.14 -23.62
N TYR A 484 22.03 -14.85 -23.78
CA TYR A 484 22.04 -16.25 -24.21
C TYR A 484 22.49 -16.42 -25.67
N SER A 485 22.09 -15.51 -26.56
CA SER A 485 22.51 -15.55 -27.96
C SER A 485 23.99 -15.19 -28.08
N ALA A 486 24.46 -14.18 -27.33
CA ALA A 486 25.88 -13.86 -27.22
C ALA A 486 26.71 -15.04 -26.70
N ALA A 487 26.29 -15.68 -25.60
CA ALA A 487 26.98 -16.85 -25.07
C ALA A 487 27.03 -18.03 -26.06
N ARG A 488 25.94 -18.26 -26.81
CA ARG A 488 25.90 -19.30 -27.84
C ARG A 488 26.87 -19.00 -28.99
N SER A 489 26.96 -17.74 -29.42
CA SER A 489 27.88 -17.32 -30.50
C SER A 489 29.36 -17.42 -30.14
N LEU A 490 29.72 -17.43 -28.85
CA LEU A 490 31.10 -17.66 -28.39
C LEU A 490 31.51 -19.14 -28.44
N THR A 491 30.53 -20.05 -28.49
CA THR A 491 30.76 -21.51 -28.50
C THR A 491 30.61 -22.15 -29.87
N SER A 492 30.05 -21.42 -30.85
CA SER A 492 29.96 -21.79 -32.26
C SER A 492 31.09 -21.16 -33.06
#